data_AF-A0A316MFH7-F1
#
_entry.id   AF-A0A316MFH7-F1
#
_cell.length_a   1.000
_cell.length_b   1.000
_cell.length_c   1.000
_cell.angle_alpha   90.00
_cell.angle_beta   90.00
_cell.angle_gamma   90.00
#
_symmetry.space_group_name_H-M   'P 1'
#
loop_
_entity.id
_entity.type
_entity.pdbx_description
1 polymer ?
#
loop_
_entity_poly.entity_id
_entity_poly.type
_entity_poly.pdbx_seq_one_letter_code
_entity_poly.pdbx_strand_id
1 'polypeptide(L)' 'MESLIGSIANLGFPIVVSIYLLTRIEGKLEALTASINALTQVMTQKK' A
#
# COMPACT_ATOMS: atom_id res chain seq x y z
N MET A 1 1.14 34.95 -3.79
CA MET A 1 1.34 33.88 -2.77
C MET A 1 0.07 33.05 -2.59
N GLU A 2 -1.13 33.63 -2.60
CA GLU A 2 -2.41 32.90 -2.54
C GLU A 2 -2.59 31.85 -3.67
N SER A 3 -2.16 32.14 -4.90
CA SER A 3 -2.23 31.19 -6.03
C SER A 3 -1.36 29.95 -5.83
N LEU A 4 -0.21 30.10 -5.16
CA LEU A 4 0.69 28.99 -4.85
C LEU A 4 0.09 28.09 -3.77
N ILE A 5 -0.53 28.68 -2.75
CA ILE A 5 -1.25 27.95 -1.69
C ILE A 5 -2.45 27.19 -2.28
N GLY A 6 -3.24 27.82 -3.17
CA GLY A 6 -4.35 27.15 -3.86
C GLY A 6 -3.91 25.97 -4.74
N SER A 7 -2.77 26.10 -5.42
CA SER A 7 -2.19 25.00 -6.22
C SER A 7 -1.68 23.86 -5.35
N ILE A 8 -1.04 24.17 -4.21
CA ILE A 8 -0.63 23.17 -3.23
C ILE A 8 -1.85 22.47 -2.60
N ALA A 9 -2.96 23.17 -2.36
CA ALA A 9 -4.19 22.55 -1.86
C ALA A 9 -4.80 21.57 -2.87
N ASN A 10 -4.83 21.94 -4.16
CA ASN A 10 -5.37 21.10 -5.23
C ASN A 10 -4.50 19.87 -5.51
N LEU A 11 -3.18 19.96 -5.36
CA LEU A 11 -2.24 18.85 -5.55
C LEU A 11 -2.01 18.03 -4.27
N GLY A 12 -2.12 18.66 -3.11
CA GLY A 12 -1.84 18.05 -1.80
C GLY A 12 -2.82 16.95 -1.45
N PHE A 13 -4.13 17.14 -1.73
CA PHE A 13 -5.12 16.11 -1.46
C PHE A 13 -4.89 14.83 -2.29
N PRO A 14 -4.76 14.87 -3.63
CA PRO A 14 -4.42 13.70 -4.43
C PRO A 14 -3.11 13.02 -4.02
N ILE A 15 -2.09 13.79 -3.64
CA ILE A 15 -0.80 13.24 -3.19
C ILE A 15 -0.96 12.44 -1.90
N VAL A 16 -1.62 13.01 -0.88
CA VAL A 16 -1.85 12.32 0.40
C VAL A 16 -2.67 11.05 0.21
N VAL A 17 -3.71 11.11 -0.62
CA VAL A 17 -4.53 9.93 -0.97
C VAL A 17 -3.66 8.87 -1.68
N SER A 18 -2.82 9.28 -2.62
CA SER A 18 -1.92 8.35 -3.33
C SER A 18 -0.95 7.67 -2.38
N ILE A 19 -0.30 8.42 -1.48
CA ILE A 19 0.61 7.87 -0.47
C ILE A 19 -0.14 6.86 0.42
N TYR A 20 -1.30 7.25 0.94
CA TYR A 20 -2.12 6.35 1.77
C TYR A 20 -2.49 5.06 1.03
N LEU A 21 -2.91 5.16 -0.24
CA LEU A 21 -3.25 4.01 -1.05
C LEU A 21 -2.04 3.11 -1.33
N LEU A 22 -0.88 3.70 -1.63
CA LEU A 22 0.36 2.96 -1.86
C LEU A 22 0.76 2.17 -0.62
N THR A 23 0.85 2.81 0.55
CA THR A 23 1.17 2.14 1.82
C THR A 23 0.14 1.06 2.16
N ARG A 24 -1.15 1.29 1.88
CA ARG A 24 -2.19 0.30 2.09
C ARG A 24 -2.05 -0.92 1.16
N ILE A 25 -1.66 -0.71 -0.09
CA ILE A 25 -1.46 -1.80 -1.06
C ILE A 25 -0.22 -2.61 -0.68
N GLU A 26 0.86 -1.95 -0.28
CA GLU A 26 2.09 -2.59 0.20
C GLU A 26 1.79 -3.58 1.34
N GLY A 27 1.06 -3.15 2.38
CA GLY A 27 0.68 -4.04 3.48
C GLY A 27 -0.21 -5.22 3.05
N LYS A 28 -1.07 -5.04 2.03
CA LYS A 28 -1.86 -6.15 1.47
C LYS A 28 -0.99 -7.15 0.70
N LEU A 29 0.02 -6.68 -0.02
CA LEU A 29 0.97 -7.53 -0.75
C LEU A 29 1.85 -8.34 0.20
N GLU A 30 2.29 -7.74 1.31
CA GLU A 30 3.00 -8.45 2.37
C GLU A 30 2.14 -9.55 2.99
N ALA A 31 0.88 -9.25 3.34
CA ALA A 31 -0.04 -10.24 3.90
C ALA A 31 -0.33 -11.40 2.93
N LEU A 32 -0.45 -11.10 1.63
CA LEU A 32 -0.61 -12.13 0.60
C LEU A 32 0.63 -13.01 0.49
N THR A 33 1.82 -12.41 0.50
CA THR A 33 3.09 -13.12 0.47
C THR A 33 3.23 -14.06 1.67
N ALA A 34 2.91 -13.57 2.87
CA ALA A 34 2.90 -14.38 4.09
C ALA A 34 1.93 -15.56 3.99
N SER A 35 0.73 -15.34 3.45
CA SER A 35 -0.29 -16.38 3.26
C SER A 35 0.16 -17.48 2.30
N ILE A 36 0.80 -17.10 1.18
CA ILE A 36 1.36 -18.05 0.21
C ILE A 36 2.47 -18.88 0.87
N ASN A 37 3.40 -18.24 1.58
CA ASN A 37 4.49 -18.94 2.26
C ASN A 37 3.98 -19.92 3.31
N ALA A 38 2.99 -19.52 4.12
CA ALA A 38 2.37 -20.40 5.11
C ALA A 38 1.70 -21.61 4.44
N LEU A 39 0.99 -21.40 3.33
CA LEU A 39 0.38 -22.49 2.56
C LEU A 39 1.46 -23.45 2.01
N THR A 40 2.53 -22.91 1.42
CA THR A 40 3.65 -23.71 0.92
C THR A 40 4.28 -24.54 2.04
N GLN A 41 4.52 -23.94 3.22
CA GLN A 41 5.05 -24.67 4.38
C GLN A 41 4.17 -25.86 4.76
N VAL A 42 2.86 -25.64 4.90
CA VAL A 42 1.89 -26.72 5.22
C VAL A 42 1.92 -27.83 4.17
N MET A 43 2.02 -27.48 2.88
CA MET A 43 2.10 -28.46 1.80
C MET A 43 3.42 -29.26 1.82
N THR A 44 4.54 -28.62 2.17
CA THR A 44 5.85 -29.28 2.28
C THR A 44 5.98 -30.16 3.52
N GLN A 45 5.34 -29.78 4.63
CA GLN A 45 5.38 -30.53 5.90
C GLN A 45 4.45 -31.75 5.90
N LYS A 46 3.47 -31.81 4.99
CA LYS A 46 2.57 -32.95 4.80
C LYS A 46 3.16 -34.09 3.95
N LYS A 47 4.39 -33.95 3.45
CA LYS A 47 5.18 -35.05 2.88
C LYS A 47 6.03 -35.71 3.95
#